data_AF-A0A967MTD8-F1
#
_entry.id   AF-A0A967MTD8-F1
#
_cell.length_a   1.000
_cell.length_b   1.000
_cell.length_c   1.000
_cell.angle_alpha   90.00
_cell.angle_beta   90.00
_cell.angle_gamma   90.00
#
_symmetry.space_group_name_H-M   'P 1'
#
loop_
_entity.id
_entity.type
_entity.pdbx_description
1 polymer ?
#
loop_
_entity_poly.entity_id
_entity_poly.type
_entity_poly.pdbx_seq_one_letter_code
_entity_poly.pdbx_strand_id
1 'polypeptide(L)'
;GTPLAALEEALVPIYLLHRYQVEAAVKLLGGVHYTYAVRGDGQPRSAPVDPERQADALEALLEAMAPRTLTLPERILRLIPPRAYGMDRHRETFDIRTAVTLDPVTIAEAAADHVVELMLHPARATRLVEQHARAAD
;
A
#
# COMPACT_ATOMS: atom_id res chain seq x y z
N GLY A 1 -28.79 15.34 12.38
CA GLY A 1 -28.08 15.22 11.10
C GLY A 1 -26.59 15.05 11.38
N THR A 2 -25.85 14.38 10.50
CA THR A 2 -24.40 14.17 10.66
C THR A 2 -23.64 15.41 10.18
N PRO A 3 -22.60 15.89 10.90
CA PRO A 3 -21.77 17.00 10.45
C PRO A 3 -21.05 16.70 9.13
N LEU A 4 -20.92 17.69 8.25
CA LEU A 4 -20.13 17.55 7.01
C LEU A 4 -18.64 17.24 7.27
N ALA A 5 -18.12 17.64 8.43
CA ALA A 5 -16.76 17.28 8.86
C ALA A 5 -16.54 15.76 8.96
N ALA A 6 -17.61 14.95 9.16
CA ALA A 6 -17.51 13.49 9.16
C ALA A 6 -17.18 12.90 7.78
N LEU A 7 -17.21 13.70 6.70
CA LEU A 7 -16.76 13.27 5.38
C LEU A 7 -15.25 12.97 5.36
N GLU A 8 -14.46 13.58 6.25
CA GLU A 8 -13.03 13.24 6.41
C GLU A 8 -12.87 11.79 6.87
N GLU A 9 -13.68 11.33 7.84
CA GLU A 9 -13.63 9.96 8.36
C GLU A 9 -14.10 8.94 7.30
N ALA A 10 -15.14 9.29 6.54
CA ALA A 10 -15.61 8.47 5.42
C ALA A 10 -14.57 8.37 4.29
N LEU A 11 -13.71 9.39 4.11
CA LEU A 11 -12.69 9.40 3.07
C LEU A 11 -11.58 8.38 3.35
N VAL A 12 -11.17 8.18 4.61
CA VAL A 12 -10.04 7.29 4.97
C VAL A 12 -10.15 5.89 4.34
N PRO A 13 -11.22 5.09 4.58
CA PRO A 13 -11.31 3.75 4.03
C PRO A 13 -11.47 3.73 2.50
N ILE A 14 -12.03 4.79 1.91
CA ILE A 14 -12.21 4.91 0.46
C ILE A 14 -10.87 5.19 -0.21
N TYR A 15 -10.10 6.13 0.36
CA TYR A 15 -8.78 6.51 -0.14
C TYR A 15 -7.80 5.32 -0.04
N LEU A 16 -7.83 4.60 1.07
CA LEU A 16 -6.98 3.43 1.32
C LEU A 16 -7.60 2.10 0.85
N LEU A 17 -8.62 2.14 -0.01
CA LEU A 17 -9.33 0.94 -0.47
C LEU A 17 -8.38 -0.05 -1.17
N HIS A 18 -7.33 0.47 -1.81
CA HIS A 18 -6.33 -0.31 -2.53
C HIS A 18 -5.31 -1.03 -1.64
N ARG A 19 -5.36 -0.85 -0.30
CA ARG A 19 -4.35 -1.40 0.61
C ARG A 19 -4.20 -2.92 0.51
N TYR A 20 -5.29 -3.65 0.32
CA TYR A 20 -5.25 -5.12 0.22
C TYR A 20 -4.63 -5.59 -1.09
N GLN A 21 -4.81 -4.83 -2.17
CA GLN A 21 -4.15 -5.06 -3.45
C GLN A 21 -2.65 -4.80 -3.34
N VAL A 22 -2.24 -3.75 -2.62
CA VAL A 22 -0.83 -3.46 -2.31
C VAL A 22 -0.22 -4.61 -1.50
N GLU A 23 -0.88 -5.03 -0.42
CA GLU A 23 -0.43 -6.17 0.41
C GLU A 23 -0.35 -7.49 -0.37
N ALA A 24 -1.18 -7.68 -1.39
CA ALA A 24 -1.12 -8.85 -2.25
C ALA A 24 0.04 -8.75 -3.26
N ALA A 25 0.16 -7.62 -3.96
CA ALA A 25 1.19 -7.40 -4.98
C ALA A 25 2.61 -7.48 -4.39
N VAL A 26 2.82 -6.92 -3.20
CA VAL A 26 4.15 -6.93 -2.57
C VAL A 26 4.65 -8.34 -2.20
N LYS A 27 3.75 -9.33 -2.06
CA LYS A 27 4.14 -10.73 -1.80
C LYS A 27 4.83 -11.38 -2.98
N LEU A 28 4.66 -10.84 -4.18
CA LEU A 28 5.34 -11.31 -5.39
C LEU A 28 6.82 -10.92 -5.37
N LEU A 29 7.17 -9.76 -4.81
CA LEU A 29 8.55 -9.30 -4.69
C LEU A 29 9.34 -10.15 -3.69
N GLY A 30 10.40 -10.81 -4.19
CA GLY A 30 11.11 -11.82 -3.42
C GLY A 30 10.20 -13.00 -3.01
N GLY A 31 9.12 -13.22 -3.76
CA GLY A 31 8.14 -14.27 -3.50
C GLY A 31 8.70 -15.66 -3.79
N VAL A 32 8.09 -16.67 -3.18
CA VAL A 32 8.36 -18.08 -3.44
C VAL A 32 7.04 -18.81 -3.53
N HIS A 33 6.81 -19.54 -4.62
CA HIS A 33 5.77 -20.56 -4.69
C HIS A 33 6.27 -21.74 -3.88
N TYR A 34 5.65 -22.01 -2.74
CA TYR A 34 5.98 -23.19 -1.95
C TYR A 34 4.83 -24.17 -1.94
N THR A 35 5.20 -25.43 -2.05
CA THR A 35 4.33 -26.56 -1.80
C THR A 35 4.74 -27.18 -0.47
N TYR A 36 3.81 -27.82 0.21
CA TYR A 36 4.12 -28.62 1.40
C TYR A 36 4.49 -30.05 0.99
N ALA A 37 5.34 -30.17 -0.04
CA ALA A 37 5.71 -31.45 -0.63
C ALA A 37 6.47 -32.34 0.38
N VAL A 38 6.04 -33.59 0.51
CA VAL A 38 6.74 -34.63 1.26
C VAL A 38 7.45 -35.58 0.31
N ARG A 39 8.51 -36.26 0.79
CA ARG A 39 9.31 -37.16 -0.06
C ARG A 39 8.40 -38.23 -0.70
N GLY A 40 8.29 -38.19 -2.03
CA GLY A 40 7.57 -39.20 -2.82
C GLY A 40 6.10 -38.87 -3.13
N ASP A 41 5.60 -37.69 -2.76
CA ASP A 41 4.20 -37.30 -3.02
C ASP A 41 3.93 -36.72 -4.43
N GLY A 42 4.99 -36.46 -5.19
CA GLY A 42 4.89 -35.94 -6.56
C GLY A 42 4.55 -34.46 -6.69
N GLN A 43 4.50 -33.69 -5.58
CA GLN A 43 4.28 -32.24 -5.66
C GLN A 43 5.52 -31.50 -6.20
N PRO A 44 5.33 -30.42 -6.99
CA PRO A 44 6.45 -29.64 -7.52
C PRO A 44 7.22 -28.99 -6.37
N ARG A 45 8.54 -28.86 -6.52
CA ARG A 45 9.39 -28.22 -5.51
C ARG A 45 9.10 -26.72 -5.44
N SER A 46 9.30 -26.15 -4.26
CA SER A 46 9.21 -24.71 -4.08
C SER A 46 10.18 -23.96 -5.00
N ALA A 47 9.71 -22.90 -5.64
CA ALA A 47 10.49 -22.11 -6.60
C ALA A 47 10.23 -20.60 -6.41
N PRO A 48 11.19 -19.72 -6.73
CA PRO A 48 10.96 -18.27 -6.78
C PRO A 48 9.80 -17.91 -7.70
N VAL A 49 9.15 -16.77 -7.44
CA VAL A 49 8.21 -16.18 -8.40
C VAL A 49 8.97 -15.74 -9.66
N ASP A 50 8.39 -15.97 -10.83
CA ASP A 50 9.00 -15.63 -12.12
C ASP A 50 9.47 -14.16 -12.19
N PRO A 51 10.66 -13.87 -12.74
CA PRO A 51 11.20 -12.51 -12.79
C PRO A 51 10.26 -11.49 -13.44
N GLU A 52 9.58 -11.88 -14.54
CA GLU A 52 8.60 -11.04 -15.23
C GLU A 52 7.43 -10.67 -14.30
N ARG A 53 6.94 -11.62 -13.50
CA ARG A 53 5.87 -11.35 -12.53
C ARG A 53 6.31 -10.47 -11.37
N GLN A 54 7.57 -10.56 -10.95
CA GLN A 54 8.12 -9.64 -9.95
C GLN A 54 8.24 -8.22 -10.53
N ALA A 55 8.62 -8.09 -11.81
CA ALA A 55 8.66 -6.81 -12.53
C ALA A 55 7.26 -6.19 -12.65
N ASP A 56 6.25 -6.95 -13.10
CA ASP A 56 4.85 -6.51 -13.16
C ASP A 56 4.36 -6.00 -11.80
N ALA A 57 4.69 -6.74 -10.73
CA ALA A 57 4.30 -6.37 -9.37
C ALA A 57 4.97 -5.06 -8.92
N LEU A 58 6.26 -4.89 -9.24
CA LEU A 58 7.00 -3.67 -8.93
C LEU A 58 6.37 -2.46 -9.65
N GLU A 59 6.07 -2.59 -10.94
CA GLU A 59 5.44 -1.53 -11.72
C GLU A 59 4.07 -1.15 -11.14
N ALA A 60 3.24 -2.13 -10.79
CA ALA A 60 1.94 -1.88 -10.17
C ALA A 60 2.05 -1.17 -8.80
N LEU A 61 3.06 -1.51 -7.99
CA LEU A 61 3.31 -0.85 -6.71
C LEU A 61 3.81 0.59 -6.88
N LEU A 62 4.67 0.84 -7.87
CA LEU A 62 5.10 2.20 -8.23
C LEU A 62 3.92 3.04 -8.74
N GLU A 63 3.01 2.43 -9.51
CA GLU A 63 1.79 3.07 -9.98
C GLU A 63 0.85 3.47 -8.84
N ALA A 64 0.75 2.62 -7.81
CA ALA A 64 -0.05 2.91 -6.62
C ALA A 64 0.43 4.16 -5.87
N MET A 65 1.71 4.52 -5.99
CA MET A 65 2.29 5.72 -5.39
C MET A 65 2.41 6.90 -6.35
N ALA A 66 1.98 6.74 -7.61
CA ALA A 66 2.09 7.80 -8.60
C ALA A 66 1.22 9.01 -8.19
N PRO A 67 1.65 10.26 -8.45
CA PRO A 67 0.88 11.45 -8.10
C PRO A 67 -0.55 11.42 -8.65
N ARG A 68 -0.74 10.91 -9.88
CA ARG A 68 -2.07 10.76 -10.50
C ARG A 68 -3.01 9.82 -9.74
N THR A 69 -2.47 8.84 -9.03
CA THR A 69 -3.22 7.88 -8.23
C THR A 69 -3.55 8.44 -6.86
N LEU A 70 -2.60 9.15 -6.25
CA LEU A 70 -2.73 9.71 -4.90
C LEU A 70 -3.44 11.08 -4.86
N THR A 71 -3.52 11.79 -5.98
CA THR A 71 -4.13 13.13 -5.99
C THR A 71 -5.65 13.04 -5.82
N LEU A 72 -6.14 13.60 -4.71
CA LEU A 72 -7.56 13.80 -4.51
C LEU A 72 -8.11 14.86 -5.49
N PRO A 73 -9.24 14.59 -6.16
CA PRO A 73 -9.88 15.60 -7.00
C PRO A 73 -10.31 16.82 -6.19
N GLU A 74 -10.06 18.02 -6.74
CA GLU A 74 -10.41 19.30 -6.10
C GLU A 74 -11.89 19.39 -5.68
N ARG A 75 -12.79 18.76 -6.46
CA ARG A 75 -14.22 18.69 -6.11
C ARG A 75 -14.49 17.97 -4.79
N ILE A 76 -13.67 17.00 -4.40
CA ILE A 76 -13.80 16.25 -3.15
C ILE A 76 -13.24 17.07 -2.00
N LEU A 77 -12.07 17.71 -2.18
CA LEU A 77 -11.46 18.57 -1.18
C LEU A 77 -12.40 19.70 -0.75
N ARG A 78 -13.11 20.33 -1.71
CA ARG A 78 -14.09 21.39 -1.42
C ARG A 78 -15.33 20.93 -0.64
N LEU A 79 -15.62 19.63 -0.61
CA LEU A 79 -16.76 19.09 0.15
C LEU A 79 -16.44 18.87 1.63
N ILE A 80 -15.16 18.83 2.00
CA ILE A 80 -14.72 18.46 3.35
C ILE A 80 -14.31 19.75 4.08
N PRO A 81 -15.19 20.32 4.92
CA PRO A 81 -14.84 21.50 5.70
C PRO A 81 -13.86 21.14 6.83
N PRO A 82 -13.23 22.14 7.46
CA PRO A 82 -12.53 21.96 8.73
C PRO A 82 -13.39 21.23 9.76
N ARG A 83 -12.73 20.47 10.65
CA ARG A 83 -13.42 19.75 11.74
C ARG A 83 -14.16 20.74 12.64
N ALA A 84 -15.35 20.35 13.09
CA ALA A 84 -16.15 21.16 13.99
C ALA A 84 -15.55 21.17 15.41
N TYR A 85 -15.90 22.18 16.20
CA TYR A 85 -15.48 22.27 17.59
C TYR A 85 -15.89 21.01 18.38
N GLY A 86 -14.96 20.45 19.14
CA GLY A 86 -15.17 19.21 19.92
C GLY A 86 -15.05 17.91 19.12
N MET A 87 -14.70 17.95 17.82
CA MET A 87 -14.39 16.76 17.02
C MET A 87 -12.89 16.50 16.99
N ASP A 88 -12.40 15.76 17.99
CA ASP A 88 -10.99 15.36 18.05
C ASP A 88 -10.60 14.41 16.92
N ARG A 89 -9.30 14.35 16.64
CA ARG A 89 -8.71 13.40 15.69
C ARG A 89 -8.55 12.02 16.35
N HIS A 90 -8.73 10.97 15.55
CA HIS A 90 -8.62 9.57 15.97
C HIS A 90 -8.12 8.68 14.82
N ARG A 91 -8.13 7.36 15.01
CA ARG A 91 -7.63 6.37 14.04
C ARG A 91 -8.30 6.39 12.67
N GLU A 92 -9.45 7.06 12.54
CA GLU A 92 -10.17 7.23 11.27
C GLU A 92 -10.02 8.67 10.76
N THR A 93 -8.92 9.32 11.12
CA THR A 93 -8.49 10.62 10.59
C THR A 93 -7.00 10.56 10.28
N PHE A 94 -6.53 11.43 9.39
CA PHE A 94 -5.10 11.54 9.09
C PHE A 94 -4.43 12.55 10.03
N ASP A 95 -3.14 12.36 10.32
CA ASP A 95 -2.33 13.26 11.16
C ASP A 95 -1.87 14.49 10.36
N ILE A 96 -2.81 15.35 9.98
CA ILE A 96 -2.57 16.51 9.11
C ILE A 96 -1.56 17.51 9.69
N ARG A 97 -0.88 18.25 8.81
CA ARG A 97 0.11 19.28 9.20
C ARG A 97 -0.36 20.72 8.96
N THR A 98 -1.55 20.90 8.39
CA THR A 98 -2.21 22.19 8.12
C THR A 98 -3.07 22.70 9.29
N ALA A 99 -3.09 21.98 10.42
CA ALA A 99 -3.84 22.25 11.65
C ALA A 99 -5.38 22.29 11.53
N VAL A 100 -5.93 23.11 10.64
CA VAL A 100 -7.36 23.43 10.57
C VAL A 100 -8.03 22.78 9.36
N THR A 101 -7.43 22.90 8.18
CA THR A 101 -7.99 22.39 6.92
C THR A 101 -7.51 20.98 6.63
N LEU A 102 -8.21 20.23 5.78
CA LEU A 102 -7.71 18.96 5.25
C LEU A 102 -6.32 19.14 4.60
N ASP A 103 -5.45 18.15 4.76
CA ASP A 103 -4.11 18.13 4.20
C ASP A 103 -3.97 16.97 3.19
N PRO A 104 -4.21 17.22 1.89
CA PRO A 104 -4.13 16.17 0.88
C PRO A 104 -2.72 15.60 0.69
N VAL A 105 -1.67 16.34 1.07
CA VAL A 105 -0.28 15.88 0.94
C VAL A 105 0.00 14.82 2.00
N THR A 106 -0.40 15.07 3.25
CA THR A 106 -0.27 14.08 4.32
C THR A 106 -1.07 12.80 4.03
N ILE A 107 -2.24 12.93 3.39
CA ILE A 107 -3.06 11.79 2.95
C ILE A 107 -2.30 10.95 1.90
N ALA A 108 -1.70 11.61 0.90
CA ALA A 108 -0.90 10.97 -0.12
C ALA A 108 0.35 10.29 0.44
N GLU A 109 1.04 10.97 1.35
CA GLU A 109 2.20 10.44 2.07
C GLU A 109 1.86 9.16 2.83
N ALA A 110 0.78 9.14 3.62
CA ALA A 110 0.39 7.96 4.38
C ALA A 110 0.15 6.72 3.49
N ALA A 111 -0.43 6.90 2.30
CA ALA A 111 -0.61 5.81 1.34
C ALA A 111 0.71 5.38 0.69
N ALA A 112 1.59 6.32 0.36
CA ALA A 112 2.90 6.01 -0.21
C ALA A 112 3.80 5.29 0.80
N ASP A 113 3.83 5.76 2.05
CA ASP A 113 4.59 5.15 3.15
C ASP A 113 4.18 3.69 3.36
N HIS A 114 2.87 3.41 3.33
CA HIS A 114 2.37 2.04 3.44
C HIS A 114 2.91 1.11 2.35
N VAL A 115 3.00 1.60 1.10
CA VAL A 115 3.57 0.82 -0.02
C VAL A 115 5.08 0.62 0.18
N VAL A 116 5.82 1.70 0.50
CA VAL A 116 7.28 1.65 0.68
C VAL A 116 7.67 0.74 1.83
N GLU A 117 7.00 0.84 2.98
CA GLU A 117 7.25 -0.02 4.15
C GLU A 117 7.10 -1.50 3.79
N LEU A 118 6.06 -1.84 3.04
CA LEU A 118 5.86 -3.20 2.58
C LEU A 118 6.93 -3.63 1.56
N MET A 119 7.29 -2.79 0.61
CA MET A 119 8.32 -3.11 -0.39
C MET A 119 9.68 -3.35 0.25
N LEU A 120 10.05 -2.51 1.22
CA LEU A 120 11.37 -2.51 1.86
C LEU A 120 11.46 -3.42 3.09
N HIS A 121 10.48 -4.30 3.30
CA HIS A 121 10.52 -5.24 4.41
C HIS A 121 11.81 -6.08 4.38
N PRO A 122 12.65 -6.05 5.44
CA PRO A 122 14.02 -6.58 5.38
C PRO A 122 14.11 -8.03 4.88
N ALA A 123 13.24 -8.92 5.38
CA ALA A 123 13.26 -10.33 4.99
C ALA A 123 12.88 -10.57 3.51
N ARG A 124 12.07 -9.71 2.89
CA ARG A 124 11.73 -9.80 1.47
C ARG A 124 12.89 -9.29 0.62
N ALA A 125 13.44 -8.13 0.98
CA ALA A 125 14.57 -7.54 0.29
C ALA A 125 15.80 -8.48 0.29
N THR A 126 16.15 -9.06 1.45
CA THR A 126 17.23 -10.05 1.52
C THR A 126 16.95 -11.26 0.64
N ARG A 127 15.71 -11.76 0.61
CA ARG A 127 15.37 -12.92 -0.22
C ARG A 127 15.48 -12.62 -1.71
N LEU A 128 15.10 -11.42 -2.14
CA LEU A 128 15.25 -10.99 -3.52
C LEU A 128 16.72 -10.97 -3.95
N VAL A 129 17.61 -10.45 -3.08
CA VAL A 129 19.06 -10.45 -3.32
C VAL A 129 19.61 -11.89 -3.42
N GLU A 130 19.22 -12.77 -2.50
CA GLU A 130 19.60 -14.19 -2.52
C GLU A 130 19.13 -14.91 -3.79
N GLN A 131 17.89 -14.66 -4.22
CA GLN A 131 17.33 -15.22 -5.44
C GLN A 131 18.11 -14.77 -6.67
N HIS A 132 18.46 -13.48 -6.74
CA HIS A 132 19.25 -12.95 -7.84
C HIS A 132 20.66 -13.54 -7.89
N ALA A 133 21.34 -13.65 -6.75
CA ALA A 133 22.70 -14.21 -6.67
C ALA A 133 22.76 -15.66 -7.18
N ARG A 134 21.75 -16.48 -6.88
CA ARG A 134 21.69 -17.90 -7.29
C ARG A 134 21.23 -18.11 -8.72
N ALA A 135 20.63 -17.10 -9.36
CA ALA A 135 20.19 -17.17 -10.75
C ALA A 135 21.28 -16.78 -11.75
N ALA A 136 22.39 -16.19 -11.28
CA ALA A 136 23.54 -15.81 -12.09
C ALA A 136 24.57 -16.94 -12.28
N ASP A 137 24.35 -18.11 -11.64
CA ASP A 137 25.10 -19.36 -11.80
C ASP A 137 24.36 -20.32 -12.75
#